data_AF-A0A7J3Y0B6-F1
#
_entry.id   AF-A0A7J3Y0B6-F1
#
_cell.length_a   1.000
_cell.length_b   1.000
_cell.length_c   1.000
_cell.angle_alpha   90.00
_cell.angle_beta   90.00
_cell.angle_gamma   90.00
#
_symmetry.space_group_name_H-M   'P 1'
#
loop_
_entity.id
_entity.type
_entity.pdbx_description
1 polymer ?
#
loop_
_entity_poly.entity_id
_entity_poly.type
_entity_poly.pdbx_seq_one_letter_code
_entity_poly.pdbx_strand_id
1 'polypeptide(L)'
;MAVPRVWGNRYLIHVDDIPLFGHIAFGVIDRGTNVLQVRSTTICPFNCVYCSVDAGPYSARRQSEFIVDADWLVEWVRLAYKLKRGEVLEALLDGVGEPATHPSLPKIVGELKKIVPRVALETRGFLLTKDLITRLWEAGLDRLNVSIDTLEDEKARYLTGVRWFNVGRVKEAVEYTVK
;
A
#
# COMPACT_ATOMS: atom_id res chain seq x y z
N MET A 1 -17.88 21.09 -3.60
CA MET A 1 -17.58 20.55 -2.24
C MET A 1 -16.14 20.86 -1.90
N ALA A 2 -15.81 21.14 -0.64
CA ALA A 2 -14.42 21.37 -0.24
C ALA A 2 -13.64 20.06 -0.33
N VAL A 3 -12.47 20.09 -0.97
CA VAL A 3 -11.59 18.93 -1.08
C VAL A 3 -11.05 18.58 0.32
N PRO A 4 -11.17 17.31 0.78
CA PRO A 4 -10.68 16.91 2.09
C PRO A 4 -9.18 17.16 2.24
N ARG A 5 -8.72 17.29 3.49
CA ARG A 5 -7.30 17.53 3.81
C ARG A 5 -6.73 16.42 4.68
N VAL A 6 -5.45 16.13 4.50
CA VAL A 6 -4.67 15.23 5.36
C VAL A 6 -3.37 15.90 5.79
N TRP A 7 -2.82 15.47 6.92
CA TRP A 7 -1.52 15.96 7.41
C TRP A 7 -1.44 17.50 7.47
N GLY A 8 -2.48 18.11 8.06
CA GLY A 8 -2.68 19.55 8.09
C GLY A 8 -3.34 20.04 6.80
N ASN A 9 -2.53 20.49 5.83
CA ASN A 9 -3.03 21.25 4.68
C ASN A 9 -2.86 20.54 3.33
N ARG A 10 -2.48 19.26 3.26
CA ARG A 10 -2.40 18.56 1.96
C ARG A 10 -3.78 18.19 1.45
N TYR A 11 -4.04 18.41 0.16
CA TYR A 11 -5.28 17.94 -0.45
C TYR A 11 -5.31 16.42 -0.48
N LEU A 12 -6.44 15.82 -0.12
CA LEU A 12 -6.69 14.41 -0.39
C LEU A 12 -7.55 14.30 -1.65
N ILE A 13 -6.93 13.79 -2.70
CA ILE A 13 -7.56 13.59 -4.00
C ILE A 13 -8.06 12.16 -4.07
N HIS A 14 -9.37 12.01 -4.24
CA HIS A 14 -9.98 10.73 -4.56
C HIS A 14 -9.88 10.52 -6.06
N VAL A 15 -9.41 9.33 -6.47
CA VAL A 15 -9.19 9.00 -7.87
C VAL A 15 -10.14 7.89 -8.27
N ASP A 16 -11.17 8.23 -9.05
CA ASP A 16 -12.28 7.32 -9.40
C ASP A 16 -12.71 7.39 -10.88
N ASP A 17 -12.24 8.37 -11.66
CA ASP A 17 -12.74 8.62 -13.02
C ASP A 17 -11.64 8.88 -14.08
N ILE A 18 -10.37 8.67 -13.74
CA ILE A 18 -9.24 8.88 -14.65
C ILE A 18 -8.45 7.59 -14.94
N PRO A 19 -7.74 7.51 -16.08
CA PRO A 19 -6.87 6.37 -16.37
C PRO A 19 -5.79 6.12 -15.31
N LEU A 20 -5.63 4.86 -14.91
CA LEU A 20 -4.67 4.47 -13.86
C LEU A 20 -3.37 3.85 -14.37
N PHE A 21 -3.14 3.77 -15.69
CA PHE A 21 -1.88 3.25 -16.20
C PHE A 21 -0.75 4.27 -16.17
N GLY A 22 0.41 3.83 -15.71
CA GLY A 22 1.68 4.55 -15.88
C GLY A 22 1.91 5.72 -14.93
N HIS A 23 0.92 6.09 -14.11
CA HIS A 23 1.13 7.08 -13.06
C HIS A 23 2.01 6.48 -11.96
N ILE A 24 3.16 7.11 -11.68
CA ILE A 24 4.17 6.51 -10.78
C ILE A 24 3.68 6.48 -9.32
N ALA A 25 2.84 7.42 -8.88
CA ALA A 25 2.49 7.49 -7.46
C ALA A 25 1.36 6.55 -7.02
N PHE A 26 0.42 6.25 -7.93
CA PHE A 26 -0.80 5.49 -7.67
C PHE A 26 -1.28 4.84 -8.98
N GLY A 27 -2.14 3.84 -8.90
CA GLY A 27 -2.69 3.14 -10.07
C GLY A 27 -1.97 1.83 -10.37
N VAL A 28 -1.91 1.46 -11.65
CA VAL A 28 -1.35 0.18 -12.12
C VAL A 28 -0.09 0.46 -12.94
N ILE A 29 1.03 -0.12 -12.51
CA ILE A 29 2.32 0.04 -13.16
C ILE A 29 2.78 -1.31 -13.69
N ASP A 30 2.92 -1.38 -15.01
CA ASP A 30 3.57 -2.49 -15.71
C ASP A 30 5.00 -2.09 -16.07
N ARG A 31 5.97 -2.89 -15.60
CA ARG A 31 7.41 -2.70 -15.91
C ARG A 31 7.90 -3.68 -16.98
N GLY A 32 7.00 -4.33 -17.72
CA GLY A 32 7.34 -5.35 -18.71
C GLY A 32 7.65 -6.72 -18.10
N THR A 33 7.23 -6.96 -16.85
CA THR A 33 7.42 -8.23 -16.15
C THR A 33 6.09 -8.98 -16.01
N ASN A 34 6.11 -10.13 -15.35
CA ASN A 34 4.92 -10.88 -14.97
C ASN A 34 4.32 -10.43 -13.61
N VAL A 35 4.75 -9.28 -13.08
CA VAL A 35 4.24 -8.68 -11.85
C VAL A 35 3.65 -7.31 -12.17
N LEU A 36 2.41 -7.07 -11.77
CA LEU A 36 1.81 -5.75 -11.80
C LEU A 36 1.98 -5.08 -10.44
N GLN A 37 2.54 -3.88 -10.41
CA GLN A 37 2.52 -3.03 -9.23
C GLN A 37 1.16 -2.32 -9.15
N VAL A 38 0.50 -2.44 -8.01
CA VAL A 38 -0.85 -1.94 -7.77
C VAL A 38 -0.82 -0.98 -6.58
N ARG A 39 -0.87 0.32 -6.85
CA ARG A 39 -0.66 1.38 -5.86
C ARG A 39 -1.97 2.05 -5.52
N SER A 40 -2.55 1.68 -4.38
CA SER A 40 -3.88 2.13 -3.97
C SER A 40 -3.90 3.50 -3.29
N THR A 41 -2.78 3.94 -2.71
CA THR A 41 -2.72 5.16 -1.91
C THR A 41 -1.30 5.71 -1.82
N THR A 42 -1.17 7.03 -1.70
CA THR A 42 0.10 7.68 -1.39
C THR A 42 0.23 8.07 0.09
N ILE A 43 -0.81 7.86 0.89
CA ILE A 43 -0.81 8.17 2.32
C ILE A 43 0.18 7.25 3.03
N CYS A 44 1.06 7.83 3.85
CA CYS A 44 1.99 7.08 4.69
C CYS A 44 1.98 7.67 6.11
N PRO A 45 1.92 6.85 7.18
CA PRO A 45 2.00 7.35 8.55
C PRO A 45 3.47 7.56 9.02
N PHE A 46 4.46 7.50 8.13
CA PHE A 46 5.89 7.55 8.45
C PHE A 46 6.65 8.57 7.62
N ASN A 47 7.64 9.23 8.22
CA ASN A 47 8.57 10.14 7.57
C ASN A 47 9.98 9.55 7.57
N CYS A 48 10.15 8.37 6.97
CA CYS A 48 11.43 7.67 7.06
C CYS A 48 12.55 8.53 6.48
N VAL A 49 13.65 8.66 7.21
CA VAL A 49 14.72 9.63 6.93
C VAL A 49 15.41 9.39 5.59
N TYR A 50 15.27 8.19 5.04
CA TYR A 50 15.84 7.75 3.77
C TYR A 50 14.78 7.55 2.66
N CYS A 51 13.50 7.85 2.93
CA CYS A 51 12.43 7.63 1.95
C CYS A 51 12.55 8.60 0.77
N SER A 52 12.68 8.07 -0.43
CA SER A 52 12.88 8.87 -1.65
C SER A 52 11.65 9.71 -2.06
N VAL A 53 10.46 9.39 -1.53
CA VAL A 53 9.18 9.99 -1.95
C VAL A 53 8.52 10.87 -0.88
N ASP A 54 9.13 10.96 0.31
CA ASP A 54 8.75 11.86 1.40
C ASP A 54 7.23 11.82 1.76
N ALA A 55 6.59 10.65 1.73
CA ALA A 55 5.12 10.53 1.82
C ALA A 55 4.52 10.90 3.19
N GLY A 56 5.34 10.92 4.25
CA GLY A 56 4.86 10.99 5.63
C GLY A 56 4.25 12.31 6.08
N PRO A 57 3.59 12.35 7.25
CA PRO A 57 2.91 13.53 7.81
C PRO A 57 3.75 14.81 7.87
N TYR A 58 5.05 14.72 8.07
CA TYR A 58 5.97 15.86 8.21
C TYR A 58 6.65 16.32 6.92
N SER A 59 6.21 15.81 5.75
CA SER A 59 6.76 16.28 4.48
C SER A 59 6.55 17.78 4.32
N ALA A 60 7.61 18.49 3.94
CA ALA A 60 7.54 19.92 3.62
C ALA A 60 7.29 20.19 2.12
N ARG A 61 7.27 19.14 1.27
CA ARG A 61 7.29 19.29 -0.19
C ARG A 61 6.03 18.80 -0.88
N ARG A 62 5.29 17.86 -0.27
CA ARG A 62 4.07 17.30 -0.86
C ARG A 62 2.90 18.26 -0.69
N GLN A 63 2.15 18.45 -1.76
CA GLN A 63 0.96 19.30 -1.79
C GLN A 63 -0.35 18.51 -1.68
N SER A 64 -0.32 17.24 -2.10
CA SER A 64 -1.49 16.38 -2.17
C SER A 64 -1.13 14.93 -1.88
N GLU A 65 -2.10 14.19 -1.35
CA GLU A 65 -2.12 12.74 -1.30
C GLU A 65 -3.28 12.21 -2.14
N PHE A 66 -3.13 10.97 -2.60
CA PHE A 66 -4.09 10.31 -3.47
C PHE A 66 -4.57 9.03 -2.81
N ILE A 67 -5.87 8.78 -2.95
CA ILE A 67 -6.50 7.51 -2.63
C ILE A 67 -7.31 7.07 -3.85
N VAL A 68 -7.03 5.88 -4.36
CA VAL A 68 -7.70 5.36 -5.54
C VAL A 68 -8.92 4.58 -5.11
N ASP A 69 -10.05 4.79 -5.77
CA ASP A 69 -11.23 3.97 -5.52
C ASP A 69 -10.91 2.48 -5.75
N ALA A 70 -11.44 1.63 -4.89
CA ALA A 70 -11.12 0.21 -4.89
C ALA A 70 -11.65 -0.50 -6.14
N ASP A 71 -12.87 -0.19 -6.57
CA ASP A 71 -13.49 -0.83 -7.73
C ASP A 71 -12.81 -0.33 -9.00
N TRP A 72 -12.53 0.98 -9.08
CA TRP A 72 -11.78 1.56 -10.19
C TRP A 72 -10.38 0.95 -10.32
N LEU A 73 -9.64 0.82 -9.21
CA LEU A 73 -8.31 0.19 -9.21
C LEU A 73 -8.37 -1.26 -9.74
N VAL A 74 -9.35 -2.04 -9.30
CA VAL A 74 -9.56 -3.43 -9.71
C VAL A 74 -9.89 -3.52 -11.21
N GLU A 75 -10.73 -2.61 -11.73
CA GLU A 75 -11.06 -2.57 -13.16
C GLU A 75 -9.81 -2.34 -14.03
N TRP A 76 -8.93 -1.41 -13.61
CA TRP A 76 -7.69 -1.16 -14.33
C TRP A 76 -6.70 -2.32 -14.25
N VAL A 77 -6.63 -3.03 -13.10
CA VAL A 77 -5.83 -4.27 -13.03
C VAL A 77 -6.40 -5.35 -13.94
N ARG A 78 -7.72 -5.50 -14.01
CA ARG A 78 -8.38 -6.44 -14.93
C ARG A 78 -8.07 -6.12 -16.38
N LEU A 79 -8.08 -4.83 -16.75
CA LEU A 79 -7.68 -4.39 -18.08
C LEU A 79 -6.21 -4.73 -18.37
N ALA A 80 -5.32 -4.48 -17.41
CA ALA A 80 -3.88 -4.78 -17.52
C ALA A 80 -3.65 -6.28 -17.75
N TYR A 81 -4.32 -7.11 -16.96
CA TYR A 81 -4.27 -8.56 -17.06
C TYR A 81 -4.69 -9.06 -18.45
N LYS A 82 -5.78 -8.51 -18.99
CA LYS A 82 -6.26 -8.82 -20.35
C LYS A 82 -5.27 -8.39 -21.43
N LEU A 83 -4.72 -7.17 -21.32
CA LEU A 83 -3.73 -6.66 -22.27
C LEU A 83 -2.47 -7.53 -22.29
N LYS A 84 -2.08 -8.07 -21.13
CA LYS A 84 -0.98 -9.03 -20.99
C LYS A 84 -1.40 -10.49 -21.23
N ARG A 85 -2.55 -10.72 -21.86
CA ARG A 85 -3.03 -12.06 -22.27
C ARG A 85 -3.12 -13.07 -21.12
N GLY A 86 -3.29 -12.59 -19.89
CA GLY A 86 -3.34 -13.41 -18.70
C GLY A 86 -2.00 -13.94 -18.18
N GLU A 87 -0.87 -13.43 -18.69
CA GLU A 87 0.48 -13.87 -18.31
C GLU A 87 1.00 -13.25 -17.00
N VAL A 88 0.23 -12.35 -16.37
CA VAL A 88 0.58 -11.80 -15.05
C VAL A 88 0.44 -12.88 -14.00
N LEU A 89 1.49 -13.09 -13.21
CA LEU A 89 1.52 -14.06 -12.13
C LEU A 89 1.24 -13.45 -10.75
N GLU A 90 1.45 -12.14 -10.58
CA GLU A 90 1.32 -11.48 -9.28
C GLU A 90 0.83 -10.04 -9.42
N ALA A 91 -0.13 -9.65 -8.58
CA ALA A 91 -0.40 -8.25 -8.27
C ALA A 91 0.28 -7.91 -6.94
N LEU A 92 1.27 -7.02 -7.00
CA LEU A 92 2.00 -6.53 -5.85
C LEU A 92 1.39 -5.20 -5.40
N LEU A 93 0.73 -5.21 -4.25
CA LEU A 93 0.28 -4.01 -3.55
C LEU A 93 1.50 -3.35 -2.89
N ASP A 94 2.16 -2.47 -3.66
CA ASP A 94 3.25 -1.59 -3.20
C ASP A 94 2.78 -0.13 -3.19
N GLY A 95 3.69 0.82 -2.97
CA GLY A 95 3.29 2.22 -3.06
C GLY A 95 4.38 3.24 -2.82
N VAL A 96 4.04 4.48 -3.20
CA VAL A 96 4.66 5.68 -2.64
C VAL A 96 4.26 5.86 -1.17
N GLY A 97 3.05 5.42 -0.82
CA GLY A 97 2.52 5.41 0.53
C GLY A 97 2.67 4.05 1.23
N GLU A 98 1.92 3.90 2.32
CA GLU A 98 1.72 2.63 3.02
C GLU A 98 0.37 2.04 2.58
N PRO A 99 0.35 0.93 1.81
CA PRO A 99 -0.89 0.35 1.30
C PRO A 99 -1.89 -0.02 2.40
N ALA A 100 -1.43 -0.36 3.61
CA ALA A 100 -2.28 -0.63 4.76
C ALA A 100 -3.07 0.60 5.29
N THR A 101 -2.82 1.80 4.75
CA THR A 101 -3.67 2.98 5.00
C THR A 101 -4.94 2.99 4.17
N HIS A 102 -5.04 2.16 3.13
CA HIS A 102 -6.23 2.10 2.30
C HIS A 102 -7.38 1.37 3.04
N PRO A 103 -8.54 2.03 3.27
CA PRO A 103 -9.62 1.48 4.09
C PRO A 103 -10.23 0.21 3.50
N SER A 104 -10.25 0.10 2.16
CA SER A 104 -10.76 -1.06 1.43
C SER A 104 -9.70 -2.11 1.09
N LEU A 105 -8.54 -2.12 1.77
CA LEU A 105 -7.45 -3.04 1.42
C LEU A 105 -7.88 -4.51 1.35
N PRO A 106 -8.64 -5.10 2.30
CA PRO A 106 -9.12 -6.48 2.17
C PRO A 106 -10.03 -6.71 0.96
N LYS A 107 -10.88 -5.74 0.61
CA LYS A 107 -11.73 -5.79 -0.60
C LYS A 107 -10.85 -5.82 -1.85
N ILE A 108 -9.86 -4.94 -1.93
CA ILE A 108 -8.92 -4.89 -3.06
C ILE A 108 -8.22 -6.24 -3.22
N VAL A 109 -7.66 -6.79 -2.14
CA VAL A 109 -6.99 -8.11 -2.17
C VAL A 109 -7.92 -9.19 -2.70
N GLY A 110 -9.15 -9.28 -2.17
CA GLY A 110 -10.12 -10.29 -2.58
C GLY A 110 -10.54 -10.18 -4.04
N GLU A 111 -10.72 -8.96 -4.56
CA GLU A 111 -11.03 -8.75 -5.97
C GLU A 111 -9.84 -9.02 -6.89
N LEU A 112 -8.63 -8.63 -6.50
CA LEU A 112 -7.42 -8.93 -7.25
C LEU A 112 -7.16 -10.45 -7.32
N LYS A 113 -7.44 -11.17 -6.24
CA LYS A 113 -7.26 -12.62 -6.18
C LYS A 113 -8.15 -13.38 -7.18
N LYS A 114 -9.28 -12.79 -7.59
CA LYS A 114 -10.15 -13.33 -8.66
C LYS A 114 -9.60 -13.09 -10.07
N ILE A 115 -8.58 -12.24 -10.22
CA ILE A 115 -8.01 -11.81 -11.50
C ILE A 115 -6.63 -12.43 -11.73
N VAL A 116 -5.75 -12.35 -10.74
CA VAL A 116 -4.37 -12.81 -10.82
C VAL A 116 -4.11 -14.04 -9.95
N PRO A 117 -3.16 -14.92 -10.31
CA PRO A 117 -2.86 -16.11 -9.52
C PRO A 117 -2.38 -15.80 -8.10
N ARG A 118 -1.60 -14.73 -7.91
CA ARG A 118 -1.05 -14.34 -6.60
C ARG A 118 -1.26 -12.85 -6.30
N VAL A 119 -1.54 -12.54 -5.04
CA VAL A 119 -1.58 -11.18 -4.52
C VAL A 119 -0.55 -11.06 -3.40
N ALA A 120 0.33 -10.06 -3.51
CA ALA A 120 1.34 -9.77 -2.51
C ALA A 120 1.15 -8.35 -1.95
N LEU A 121 1.55 -8.11 -0.71
CA LEU A 121 1.45 -6.82 -0.04
C LEU A 121 2.81 -6.41 0.53
N GLU A 122 3.24 -5.19 0.25
CA GLU A 122 4.39 -4.56 0.92
C GLU A 122 3.91 -3.59 2.00
N THR A 123 4.48 -3.69 3.20
CA THR A 123 4.07 -2.88 4.35
C THR A 123 5.17 -2.76 5.37
N ARG A 124 5.14 -1.70 6.20
CA ARG A 124 5.96 -1.61 7.43
C ARG A 124 5.35 -2.33 8.63
N GLY A 125 4.17 -2.92 8.46
CA GLY A 125 3.55 -3.77 9.47
C GLY A 125 2.88 -3.05 10.64
N PHE A 126 3.10 -1.74 10.83
CA PHE A 126 2.55 -0.99 11.97
C PHE A 126 1.01 -0.97 12.02
N LEU A 127 0.37 -0.97 10.84
CA LEU A 127 -1.09 -0.99 10.73
C LEU A 127 -1.67 -2.41 10.72
N LEU A 128 -0.82 -3.45 10.74
CA LEU A 128 -1.27 -4.84 10.74
C LEU A 128 -1.75 -5.24 12.14
N THR A 129 -3.03 -5.03 12.40
CA THR A 129 -3.71 -5.65 13.54
C THR A 129 -3.99 -7.13 13.25
N LYS A 130 -4.22 -7.94 14.28
CA LYS A 130 -4.63 -9.35 14.11
C LYS A 130 -5.91 -9.48 13.28
N ASP A 131 -6.87 -8.57 13.48
CA ASP A 131 -8.09 -8.48 12.67
C ASP A 131 -7.77 -8.23 11.19
N LEU A 132 -6.94 -7.22 10.89
CA LEU A 132 -6.58 -6.91 9.51
C LEU A 132 -5.83 -8.07 8.86
N ILE A 133 -4.90 -8.71 9.56
CA ILE A 133 -4.19 -9.90 9.07
C ILE A 133 -5.18 -11.02 8.74
N THR A 134 -6.12 -11.31 9.63
CA THR A 134 -7.14 -12.35 9.42
C THR A 134 -7.97 -12.04 8.17
N ARG A 135 -8.45 -10.80 8.03
CA ARG A 135 -9.24 -10.37 6.88
C ARG A 135 -8.46 -10.40 5.57
N LEU A 136 -7.16 -10.09 5.60
CA LEU A 136 -6.26 -10.19 4.45
C LEU A 136 -6.04 -11.65 4.03
N TRP A 137 -5.85 -12.53 5.00
CA TRP A 137 -5.73 -13.98 4.79
C TRP A 137 -7.02 -14.55 4.18
N GLU A 138 -8.18 -14.24 4.77
CA GLU A 138 -9.50 -14.66 4.27
C GLU A 138 -9.79 -14.12 2.86
N ALA A 139 -9.31 -12.91 2.55
CA ALA A 139 -9.39 -12.33 1.21
C ALA A 139 -8.45 -13.03 0.20
N GLY A 140 -7.55 -13.91 0.65
CA GLY A 140 -6.66 -14.69 -0.20
C GLY A 140 -5.32 -14.01 -0.51
N LEU A 141 -4.81 -13.17 0.39
CA LEU A 141 -3.44 -12.65 0.30
C LEU A 141 -2.43 -13.80 0.37
N ASP A 142 -1.55 -13.91 -0.63
CA ASP A 142 -0.57 -15.01 -0.73
C ASP A 142 0.77 -14.70 -0.06
N ARG A 143 1.21 -13.44 -0.12
CA ARG A 143 2.53 -13.05 0.38
C ARG A 143 2.50 -11.69 1.06
N LEU A 144 3.18 -11.61 2.21
CA LEU A 144 3.41 -10.37 2.93
C LEU A 144 4.92 -10.07 2.95
N ASN A 145 5.31 -8.91 2.41
CA ASN A 145 6.66 -8.36 2.50
C ASN A 145 6.66 -7.29 3.61
N VAL A 146 7.29 -7.58 4.75
CA VAL A 146 7.33 -6.65 5.88
C VAL A 146 8.70 -5.96 5.97
N SER A 147 8.71 -4.65 5.79
CA SER A 147 9.91 -3.81 5.87
C SER A 147 10.27 -3.50 7.32
N ILE A 148 11.34 -4.13 7.82
CA ILE A 148 11.88 -3.91 9.16
C ILE A 148 13.36 -3.50 9.05
N ASP A 149 13.64 -2.23 9.33
CA ASP A 149 15.00 -1.68 9.17
C ASP A 149 15.95 -2.08 10.31
N THR A 150 15.41 -2.25 11.51
CA THR A 150 16.16 -2.57 12.72
C THR A 150 15.21 -3.12 13.79
N LEU A 151 15.74 -3.94 14.69
CA LEU A 151 15.02 -4.46 15.86
C LEU A 151 15.23 -3.61 17.13
N GLU A 152 16.07 -2.58 17.05
CA GLU A 152 16.32 -1.64 18.14
C GLU A 152 15.30 -0.50 18.10
N ASP A 153 14.55 -0.36 19.18
CA ASP A 153 13.31 0.41 19.22
C ASP A 153 13.55 1.93 19.03
N GLU A 154 14.62 2.48 19.61
CA GLU A 154 15.01 3.89 19.42
C GLU A 154 15.50 4.16 18.00
N LYS A 155 16.34 3.27 17.46
CA LYS A 155 16.84 3.37 16.09
C LYS A 155 15.71 3.22 15.07
N ALA A 156 14.73 2.37 15.34
CA ALA A 156 13.53 2.21 14.53
C ALA A 156 12.71 3.51 14.46
N ARG A 157 12.50 4.19 15.61
CA ARG A 157 11.84 5.51 15.65
C ARG A 157 12.63 6.58 14.90
N TYR A 158 13.96 6.58 15.04
CA TYR A 158 14.82 7.48 14.28
C TYR A 158 14.68 7.25 12.77
N LEU A 159 14.82 6.01 12.31
CA LEU A 159 14.80 5.66 10.88
C LEU A 159 13.44 5.91 10.23
N THR A 160 12.34 5.67 10.96
CA THR A 160 10.97 5.92 10.48
C THR A 160 10.54 7.39 10.61
N GLY A 161 11.33 8.22 11.30
CA GLY A 161 11.09 9.65 11.48
C GLY A 161 9.85 9.97 12.31
N VAL A 162 9.37 9.02 13.12
CA VAL A 162 8.17 9.19 13.94
C VAL A 162 8.33 8.57 15.33
N ARG A 163 7.69 9.18 16.32
CA ARG A 163 7.80 8.74 17.73
C ARG A 163 6.87 7.59 18.09
N TRP A 164 5.79 7.37 17.34
CA TRP A 164 4.78 6.34 17.62
C TRP A 164 5.15 4.95 17.09
N PHE A 165 6.24 4.81 16.33
CA PHE A 165 6.65 3.51 15.84
C PHE A 165 7.22 2.65 16.97
N ASN A 166 6.81 1.39 16.99
CA ASN A 166 7.25 0.37 17.93
C ASN A 166 7.47 -0.92 17.13
N VAL A 167 8.73 -1.38 17.03
CA VAL A 167 9.05 -2.57 16.23
C VAL A 167 8.61 -3.86 16.92
N GLY A 168 8.49 -3.86 18.26
CA GLY A 168 7.89 -4.96 19.00
C GLY A 168 6.48 -5.31 18.52
N ARG A 169 5.62 -4.31 18.31
CA ARG A 169 4.27 -4.54 17.75
C ARG A 169 4.30 -5.13 16.34
N VAL A 170 5.28 -4.76 15.53
CA VAL A 170 5.46 -5.33 14.19
C VAL A 170 5.89 -6.79 14.29
N LYS A 171 6.79 -7.14 15.22
CA LYS A 171 7.16 -8.54 15.49
C LYS A 171 5.95 -9.38 15.87
N GLU A 172 5.13 -8.91 16.81
CA GLU A 172 3.91 -9.62 17.23
C GLU A 172 2.94 -9.85 16.06
N ALA A 173 2.80 -8.87 15.17
CA ALA A 173 1.98 -8.97 13.97
C ALA A 173 2.54 -10.03 12.99
N VAL A 174 3.86 -10.02 12.75
CA VAL A 174 4.54 -11.00 11.89
C VAL A 174 4.46 -12.42 12.47
N GLU A 175 4.63 -12.58 13.79
CA GLU A 175 4.44 -13.88 14.45
C GLU A 175 3.01 -14.40 14.34
N TYR A 176 2.01 -13.51 14.24
CA TYR A 176 0.63 -13.91 14.03
C TYR A 176 0.37 -14.40 12.61
N THR A 177 1.13 -13.97 11.59
CA THR A 177 0.91 -14.39 10.20
C THR A 177 1.33 -15.84 9.91
N VAL A 178 2.05 -16.48 10.84
CA VAL A 178 2.54 -17.86 10.70
C VAL A 178 1.79 -18.87 11.59
N LYS A 179 0.75 -18.40 12.29
CA LYS A 179 -0.11 -19.23 13.14
C LYS A 179 -1.40 -19.58 12.40
#